data_AF-A0A3D5KI50-F1
#
_entry.id   AF-A0A3D5KI50-F1
#
_cell.length_a   1.000
_cell.length_b   1.000
_cell.length_c   1.000
_cell.angle_alpha   90.00
_cell.angle_beta   90.00
_cell.angle_gamma   90.00
#
_symmetry.space_group_name_H-M   'P 1'
#
loop_
_entity.id
_entity.type
_entity.pdbx_description
1 polymer ?
#
loop_
_entity_poly.entity_id
_entity_poly.type
_entity_poly.pdbx_seq_one_letter_code
_entity_poly.pdbx_strand_id
1 'polypeptide(L)'
;MFERFKQKNAKPTEMIADLDAMLVEPVSFQLHGKKHIIKPLETQQAFVLSNKFVQFQNNMTAKGLNPEEIMDGFYELIHAAVPTITRHDIEQAQSSQLTALFGFIVRSFTGELFAEKKTLKETMTQQNMSH
;
A
#
# COMPACT_ATOMS: atom_id res chain seq x y z
N MET A 1 -5.71 -3.34 -57.97
CA MET A 1 -4.66 -3.90 -57.07
C MET A 1 -4.87 -3.26 -55.70
N PHE A 2 -5.66 -3.90 -54.83
CA PHE A 2 -5.91 -3.46 -53.46
C PHE A 2 -5.59 -4.64 -52.54
N GLU A 3 -4.45 -4.57 -51.86
CA GLU A 3 -4.07 -5.57 -50.88
C GLU A 3 -4.92 -5.41 -49.62
N ARG A 4 -5.66 -6.48 -49.31
CA ARG A 4 -6.42 -6.62 -48.06
C ARG A 4 -5.43 -6.84 -46.91
N PHE A 5 -5.27 -5.85 -46.05
CA PHE A 5 -4.63 -6.02 -44.75
C PHE A 5 -5.46 -7.00 -43.91
N LYS A 6 -5.01 -8.26 -43.85
CA LYS A 6 -5.51 -9.25 -42.88
C LYS A 6 -5.07 -8.80 -41.49
N GLN A 7 -5.97 -8.18 -40.72
CA GLN A 7 -5.82 -8.09 -39.27
C GLN A 7 -5.80 -9.53 -38.74
N LYS A 8 -4.62 -9.99 -38.31
CA LYS A 8 -4.49 -11.22 -37.52
C LYS A 8 -5.27 -10.98 -36.23
N ASN A 9 -6.33 -11.75 -36.03
CA ASN A 9 -7.02 -11.89 -34.74
C ASN A 9 -5.99 -12.41 -33.71
N ALA A 10 -5.26 -11.51 -33.07
CA ALA A 10 -4.49 -11.82 -31.89
C ALA A 10 -5.50 -12.20 -30.81
N LYS A 11 -5.50 -13.47 -30.39
CA LYS A 11 -6.26 -13.90 -29.22
C LYS A 11 -5.83 -12.99 -28.06
N PRO A 12 -6.77 -12.48 -27.23
CA PRO A 12 -6.40 -11.72 -26.06
C PRO A 12 -5.45 -12.59 -25.24
N THR A 13 -4.22 -12.10 -25.06
CA THR A 13 -3.24 -12.75 -24.21
C THR A 13 -3.81 -12.74 -22.81
N GLU A 14 -4.17 -13.92 -22.31
CA GLU A 14 -4.68 -14.07 -20.96
C GLU A 14 -3.54 -13.74 -19.99
N MET A 15 -3.71 -12.66 -19.23
CA MET A 15 -2.76 -12.27 -18.20
C MET A 15 -3.07 -13.10 -16.95
N ILE A 16 -2.27 -14.13 -16.72
CA ILE A 16 -2.33 -14.93 -15.49
C ILE A 16 -1.46 -14.24 -14.45
N ALA A 17 -2.06 -13.76 -13.37
CA ALA A 17 -1.34 -13.19 -12.22
C ALA A 17 -0.97 -14.32 -11.24
N ASP A 18 0.32 -14.47 -10.97
CA ASP A 18 0.83 -15.38 -9.94
C ASP A 18 0.77 -14.68 -8.57
N LEU A 19 -0.22 -15.07 -7.76
CA LEU A 19 -0.42 -14.52 -6.41
C LEU A 19 0.62 -15.04 -5.41
N ASP A 20 1.20 -16.22 -5.64
CA ASP A 20 2.27 -16.76 -4.79
C ASP A 20 3.57 -15.99 -5.01
N ALA A 21 3.77 -15.42 -6.20
CA ALA A 21 4.87 -14.50 -6.49
C ALA A 21 4.66 -13.08 -5.90
N MET A 22 3.47 -12.75 -5.36
CA MET A 22 3.22 -11.48 -4.64
C MET A 22 3.78 -11.48 -3.22
N LEU A 23 4.90 -12.17 -2.98
CA LEU A 23 5.60 -12.15 -1.69
C LEU A 23 6.01 -10.72 -1.35
N VAL A 24 5.23 -10.12 -0.45
CA VAL A 24 5.46 -8.79 0.11
C VAL A 24 6.66 -8.90 1.07
N GLU A 25 7.72 -8.14 0.84
CA GLU A 25 8.83 -8.02 1.79
C GLU A 25 8.47 -7.02 2.91
N PRO A 26 9.00 -7.17 4.13
CA PRO A 26 8.88 -6.15 5.14
C PRO A 26 9.47 -4.81 4.67
N VAL A 27 8.75 -3.72 4.89
CA VAL A 27 9.17 -2.38 4.48
C VAL A 27 9.60 -1.57 5.69
N SER A 28 10.85 -1.13 5.71
CA SER A 28 11.38 -0.27 6.77
C SER A 28 11.17 1.20 6.45
N PHE A 29 10.81 1.99 7.47
CA PHE A 29 10.74 3.45 7.37
C PHE A 29 11.24 4.09 8.67
N GLN A 30 11.48 5.41 8.65
CA GLN A 30 11.84 6.17 9.85
C GLN A 30 10.75 7.19 10.17
N LEU A 31 10.37 7.28 11.44
CA LEU A 31 9.49 8.30 11.99
C LEU A 31 10.09 8.81 13.29
N HIS A 32 10.24 10.13 13.43
CA HIS A 32 10.85 10.78 14.61
C HIS A 32 12.22 10.19 15.02
N GLY A 33 13.04 9.83 14.03
CA GLY A 33 14.36 9.22 14.26
C GLY A 33 14.35 7.76 14.70
N LYS A 34 13.16 7.15 14.85
CA LYS A 34 13.00 5.72 15.16
C LYS A 34 12.75 4.93 13.88
N LYS A 35 13.37 3.75 13.77
CA LYS A 35 13.13 2.82 12.67
C LYS A 35 11.91 1.95 12.98
N HIS A 36 10.96 1.94 12.06
CA HIS A 36 9.75 1.11 12.09
C HIS A 36 9.74 0.15 10.90
N ILE A 37 8.97 -0.93 11.04
CA ILE A 37 8.84 -1.96 10.01
C ILE A 37 7.36 -2.25 9.80
N ILE A 38 6.90 -2.11 8.57
CA ILE A 38 5.62 -2.66 8.10
C ILE A 38 5.89 -4.09 7.67
N LYS A 39 5.27 -5.05 8.34
CA LYS A 39 5.33 -6.45 7.94
C LYS A 39 4.19 -6.75 6.96
N PRO A 40 4.35 -7.75 6.08
CA PRO A 40 3.22 -8.32 5.36
C PRO A 40 2.10 -8.66 6.34
N LEU A 41 0.88 -8.25 6.02
CA LEU A 41 -0.27 -8.50 6.88
C LEU A 41 -0.77 -9.93 6.65
N GLU A 42 -0.88 -10.69 7.73
CA GLU A 42 -1.62 -11.94 7.72
C GLU A 42 -3.11 -11.66 7.46
N THR A 43 -3.85 -12.66 6.96
CA THR A 43 -5.29 -12.52 6.64
C THR A 43 -6.09 -11.91 7.78
N GLN A 44 -5.82 -12.33 9.02
CA GLN A 44 -6.49 -11.80 10.21
C GLN A 44 -6.18 -10.30 10.44
N GLN A 45 -4.93 -9.90 10.24
CA GLN A 45 -4.51 -8.50 10.41
C GLN A 45 -5.09 -7.61 9.30
N ALA A 46 -5.14 -8.12 8.06
CA ALA A 46 -5.80 -7.46 6.95
C ALA A 46 -7.30 -7.25 7.21
N PHE A 47 -7.99 -8.23 7.78
CA PHE A 47 -9.39 -8.08 8.19
C PHE A 47 -9.57 -7.04 9.31
N VAL A 48 -8.71 -7.05 10.33
CA VAL A 48 -8.74 -6.04 11.40
C VAL A 48 -8.52 -4.63 10.84
N LEU A 49 -7.50 -4.44 10.00
CA LEU A 49 -7.20 -3.17 9.35
C LEU A 49 -8.38 -2.67 8.50
N SER A 50 -8.99 -3.57 7.71
CA SER A 50 -10.14 -3.26 6.87
C SER A 50 -11.35 -2.81 7.69
N ASN A 51 -11.62 -3.51 8.80
CA ASN A 51 -12.71 -3.13 9.70
C ASN A 51 -12.45 -1.77 10.35
N LYS A 52 -11.22 -1.51 10.81
CA LYS A 52 -10.85 -0.21 11.39
C LYS A 52 -10.97 0.92 10.36
N PHE A 53 -10.65 0.65 9.09
CA PHE A 53 -10.78 1.63 8.02
C PHE A 53 -12.24 1.97 7.73
N VAL A 54 -13.10 0.96 7.61
CA VAL A 54 -14.55 1.15 7.42
C VAL A 54 -15.16 1.89 8.62
N GLN A 55 -14.78 1.53 9.84
CA GLN A 55 -15.23 2.24 11.06
C GLN A 55 -14.83 3.71 11.04
N PHE A 56 -13.57 4.00 10.71
CA PHE A 56 -13.07 5.37 10.63
C PHE A 56 -13.81 6.19 9.56
N GLN A 57 -14.03 5.62 8.38
CA GLN A 57 -14.79 6.26 7.30
C GLN A 57 -16.26 6.52 7.67
N ASN A 58 -16.91 5.54 8.33
CA ASN A 58 -18.28 5.69 8.80
C ASN A 58 -18.39 6.78 9.87
N ASN A 59 -17.42 6.85 10.78
CA ASN A 59 -17.40 7.88 11.81
C ASN A 59 -17.21 9.28 11.22
N MET A 60 -16.35 9.43 10.22
CA MET A 60 -16.18 10.69 9.48
C MET A 60 -17.45 11.15 8.77
N THR A 61 -18.23 10.23 8.21
CA THR A 61 -19.44 10.54 7.44
C THR A 61 -20.70 10.72 8.30
N ALA A 62 -20.81 10.00 9.43
CA ALA A 62 -22.03 9.95 10.21
C ALA A 62 -22.16 11.03 11.31
N LYS A 63 -21.05 11.46 11.92
CA LYS A 63 -21.13 12.30 13.15
C LYS A 63 -20.29 13.57 13.14
N GLY A 64 -19.35 13.71 12.21
CA GLY A 64 -18.30 14.73 12.32
C GLY A 64 -17.41 14.39 13.51
N LEU A 65 -16.16 14.03 13.24
CA LEU A 65 -15.23 13.63 14.30
C LEU A 65 -14.62 14.86 14.96
N ASN A 66 -14.50 14.83 16.29
CA ASN A 66 -13.67 15.78 16.99
C ASN A 66 -12.17 15.44 16.78
N PRO A 67 -11.24 16.38 17.08
CA PRO A 67 -9.82 16.13 16.85
C PRO A 67 -9.26 14.90 17.57
N GLU A 68 -9.71 14.59 18.79
CA GLU A 68 -9.23 13.40 19.51
C GLU A 68 -9.68 12.10 18.83
N GLU A 69 -10.93 12.03 18.37
CA GLU A 69 -11.48 10.88 17.66
C GLU A 69 -10.77 10.64 16.31
N ILE A 70 -10.32 11.71 15.64
CA ILE A 70 -9.49 11.61 14.45
C ILE A 70 -8.15 10.96 14.79
N MET A 71 -7.52 11.39 15.89
CA MET A 71 -6.24 10.86 16.34
C MET A 71 -6.34 9.41 16.82
N ASP A 72 -7.43 9.06 17.50
CA ASP A 72 -7.77 7.68 17.85
C ASP A 72 -7.86 6.83 16.58
N GLY A 73 -8.60 7.29 15.57
CA GLY A 73 -8.77 6.59 14.31
C GLY A 73 -7.45 6.34 13.57
N PHE A 74 -6.60 7.37 13.45
CA PHE A 74 -5.27 7.21 12.85
C PHE A 74 -4.38 6.26 13.64
N TYR A 75 -4.39 6.37 14.97
CA TYR A 75 -3.62 5.48 15.83
C TYR A 75 -4.07 4.02 15.66
N GLU A 76 -5.36 3.74 15.74
CA GLU A 76 -5.87 2.36 15.59
C GLU A 76 -5.51 1.75 14.23
N LEU A 77 -5.62 2.53 13.15
CA LEU A 77 -5.27 2.10 11.80
C LEU A 77 -3.78 1.81 11.65
N ILE A 78 -2.95 2.77 12.05
CA ILE A 78 -1.50 2.66 11.88
C ILE A 78 -0.94 1.60 12.81
N HIS A 79 -1.41 1.51 14.06
CA HIS A 79 -0.94 0.54 15.03
C HIS A 79 -1.30 -0.90 14.63
N ALA A 80 -2.47 -1.11 13.98
CA ALA A 80 -2.84 -2.43 13.47
C ALA A 80 -1.84 -2.97 12.43
N ALA A 81 -1.28 -2.09 11.59
CA ALA A 81 -0.27 -2.45 10.60
C ALA A 81 1.17 -2.37 11.15
N VAL A 82 1.42 -1.48 12.10
CA VAL A 82 2.74 -1.15 12.65
C VAL A 82 2.65 -1.02 14.18
N PRO A 83 2.67 -2.15 14.92
CA PRO A 83 2.49 -2.13 16.38
C PRO A 83 3.55 -1.36 17.18
N THR A 84 4.65 -0.99 16.53
CA THR A 84 5.72 -0.19 17.14
C THR A 84 5.42 1.30 17.20
N ILE A 85 4.41 1.77 16.47
CA ILE A 85 3.94 3.16 16.53
C ILE A 85 2.97 3.30 17.71
N THR A 86 3.22 4.30 18.53
CA THR A 86 2.41 4.65 19.69
C THR A 86 1.48 5.83 19.36
N ARG A 87 0.46 6.04 20.21
CA ARG A 87 -0.39 7.22 20.13
C ARG A 87 0.40 8.53 20.20
N HIS A 88 1.42 8.57 21.04
CA HIS A 88 2.28 9.74 21.16
C HIS A 88 3.03 10.05 19.85
N ASP A 89 3.46 9.03 19.11
CA ASP A 89 4.09 9.25 17.81
C ASP A 89 3.09 9.81 16.77
N ILE A 90 1.80 9.48 16.87
CA ILE A 90 0.74 10.06 16.03
C ILE A 90 0.48 11.53 16.39
N GLU A 91 0.44 11.85 17.69
CA GLU A 91 0.23 13.22 18.19
C GLU A 91 1.30 14.22 17.78
N GLN A 92 2.54 13.74 17.68
CA GLN A 92 3.67 14.58 17.26
C GLN A 92 3.84 14.67 15.75
N ALA A 93 3.16 13.80 15.00
CA ALA A 93 3.30 13.76 13.55
C ALA A 93 2.54 14.90 12.88
N GLN A 94 3.17 15.50 11.87
CA GLN A 94 2.46 16.41 10.97
C GLN A 94 1.42 15.64 10.15
N SER A 95 0.33 16.31 9.77
CA SER A 95 -0.74 15.71 8.95
C SER A 95 -0.22 15.10 7.64
N SER A 96 0.80 15.71 7.03
CA SER A 96 1.49 15.20 5.84
C SER A 96 2.21 13.87 6.11
N GLN A 97 2.86 13.72 7.27
CA GLN A 97 3.54 12.50 7.67
C GLN A 97 2.54 11.37 7.94
N LEU A 98 1.42 11.68 8.62
CA LEU A 98 0.35 10.70 8.88
C LEU A 98 -0.31 10.23 7.58
N THR A 99 -0.57 11.16 6.66
CA THR A 99 -1.16 10.84 5.35
C THR A 99 -0.19 10.01 4.50
N ALA A 100 1.09 10.36 4.48
CA ALA A 100 2.12 9.59 3.77
C ALA A 100 2.25 8.18 4.36
N LEU A 101 2.29 8.05 5.68
CA LEU A 101 2.36 6.76 6.37
C LEU A 101 1.13 5.90 6.09
N PHE A 102 -0.06 6.48 6.14
CA PHE A 102 -1.29 5.77 5.80
C PHE A 102 -1.26 5.29 4.34
N GLY A 103 -0.92 6.16 3.38
CA GLY A 103 -0.76 5.77 1.98
C GLY A 103 0.29 4.69 1.78
N PHE A 104 1.36 4.69 2.58
CA PHE A 104 2.40 3.67 2.53
C PHE A 104 1.91 2.31 3.03
N ILE A 105 1.14 2.28 4.13
CA ILE A 105 0.46 1.07 4.62
C ILE A 105 -0.48 0.54 3.53
N VAL A 106 -1.27 1.43 2.91
CA VAL A 106 -2.23 1.05 1.85
C VAL A 106 -1.52 0.36 0.69
N ARG A 107 -0.52 1.02 0.12
CA ARG A 107 0.25 0.51 -1.02
C ARG A 107 1.04 -0.75 -0.69
N SER A 108 1.41 -0.93 0.58
CA SER A 108 2.07 -2.15 1.05
C SER A 108 1.10 -3.33 1.08
N PHE A 109 -0.15 -3.15 1.52
CA PHE A 109 -1.10 -4.25 1.57
C PHE A 109 -1.73 -4.57 0.20
N THR A 110 -1.88 -3.58 -0.68
CA THR A 110 -2.40 -3.81 -2.05
C THR A 110 -1.36 -4.40 -3.00
N GLY A 111 -0.10 -4.52 -2.57
CA GLY A 111 1.00 -5.01 -3.40
C GLY A 111 1.54 -3.99 -4.42
N GLU A 112 1.02 -2.76 -4.42
CA GLU A 112 1.44 -1.70 -5.34
C GLU A 112 2.93 -1.32 -5.19
N LEU A 113 3.47 -1.33 -3.98
CA LEU A 113 4.90 -1.07 -3.74
C LEU A 113 5.81 -2.09 -4.45
N PHE A 114 5.32 -3.32 -4.65
CA PHE A 114 6.09 -4.40 -5.27
C PHE A 114 5.98 -4.36 -6.79
N ALA A 115 4.80 -4.02 -7.32
CA ALA A 115 4.60 -3.81 -8.75
C ALA A 115 5.58 -2.74 -9.28
N GLU A 116 5.69 -1.60 -8.58
CA GLU A 116 6.62 -0.53 -8.97
C GLU A 116 8.09 -0.97 -8.91
N LYS A 117 8.52 -1.64 -7.84
CA LYS A 117 9.89 -2.18 -7.71
C LYS A 117 10.23 -3.16 -8.83
N LYS A 118 9.29 -4.03 -9.21
CA LYS A 118 9.47 -5.01 -10.28
C LYS A 118 9.65 -4.31 -11.63
N THR A 119 8.78 -3.36 -11.96
CA THR A 119 8.86 -2.57 -13.21
C THR A 119 10.18 -1.79 -13.31
N LEU A 120 10.64 -1.18 -12.20
CA LEU A 120 11.93 -0.49 -12.15
C LEU A 120 13.11 -1.44 -12.41
N LYS A 121 13.14 -2.60 -11.75
CA LYS A 121 14.19 -3.62 -11.96
C LYS A 121 14.22 -4.13 -13.40
N GLU A 122 13.05 -4.42 -13.97
CA GLU A 122 12.93 -4.90 -15.36
C GLU A 122 13.43 -3.84 -16.36
N THR A 123 13.07 -2.57 -16.14
CA THR A 123 13.52 -1.45 -16.99
C THR A 123 15.03 -1.24 -16.92
N MET A 124 15.63 -1.29 -15.72
CA MET A 124 17.08 -1.15 -15.54
C MET A 124 17.86 -2.34 -16.13
N THR A 125 17.30 -3.55 -16.07
CA THR A 125 17.93 -4.75 -16.62
C THR A 125 17.93 -4.72 -18.16
N GLN A 126 16.87 -4.23 -18.78
CA GLN A 126 16.79 -4.09 -20.24
C GLN A 126 17.75 -3.01 -20.79
N GLN A 127 17.98 -1.93 -20.05
CA GLN A 127 18.95 -0.89 -20.44
C GLN A 127 20.40 -1.39 -20.38
N ASN A 128 20.74 -2.22 -19.38
CA ASN A 128 22.10 -2.77 -19.25
C ASN A 128 22.42 -3.90 -20.23
N MET A 129 21.43 -4.55 -20.84
CA MET A 129 21.66 -5.56 -21.90
C MET A 129 21.64 -4.96 -23.32
N SER A 130 21.36 -3.66 -23.46
CA SER A 130 21.31 -2.96 -24.74
C SER A 130 22.57 -2.11 -25.01
N HIS A 131 23.59 -2.24 -24.17
CA HIS A 131 24.93 -1.64 -24.30
C HIS A 131 25.99 -2.73 -24.29
#